data_AF-A0AA36FBX3-F1
#
_entry.id   AF-A0AA36FBX3-F1
#
_cell.length_a   1.000
_cell.length_b   1.000
_cell.length_c   1.000
_cell.angle_alpha   90.00
_cell.angle_beta   90.00
_cell.angle_gamma   90.00
#
_symmetry.space_group_name_H-M   'P 1'
#
loop_
_entity.id
_entity.type
_entity.pdbx_description
1 polymer ?
#
loop_
_entity_poly.entity_id
_entity_poly.type
_entity_poly.pdbx_seq_one_letter_code
_entity_poly.pdbx_strand_id
1 'polypeptide(L)'
;MDTIESWVNPYETKNTTDSLINIASGVKASDDITEDILSAEEKGANAFSSFVQERLCSSQTDLYPPLAKTSLKTFRKLVNSKKTKGTTTDVVIKADRGLFANMVVIVQHRQMNVKEVLQYPLGPLSWSLATPDGAPANTTKAPFLYSLEELAKPAETFLQRNDLVQSIKTVPKTFRCLATYVLGVLKSTSNNPARTDLVMDQYPELFIKNPKRAKRGTSGVL
;
A
#
# COMPACT_ATOMS: atom_id res chain seq x y z
N MET A 1 -10.59 39.82 -0.89
CA MET A 1 -10.78 40.39 0.46
C MET A 1 -11.65 39.48 1.33
N ASP A 2 -12.36 38.53 0.72
CA ASP A 2 -13.38 37.65 1.31
C ASP A 2 -12.89 36.72 2.43
N THR A 3 -11.58 36.44 2.51
CA THR A 3 -11.03 35.45 3.46
C THR A 3 -10.97 35.98 4.89
N ILE A 4 -10.91 37.30 5.09
CA ILE A 4 -10.86 37.92 6.42
C ILE A 4 -12.29 38.17 6.94
N GLU A 5 -13.22 38.49 6.03
CA GLU A 5 -14.64 38.70 6.35
C GLU A 5 -15.37 37.41 6.74
N SER A 6 -14.83 36.24 6.36
CA SER A 6 -15.39 34.93 6.73
C SER A 6 -14.96 34.43 8.12
N TRP A 7 -14.14 35.19 8.86
CA TRP A 7 -13.64 34.77 10.18
C TRP A 7 -14.67 35.09 11.25
N VAL A 8 -15.33 34.05 11.76
CA VAL A 8 -16.25 34.15 12.89
C VAL A 8 -15.44 34.14 14.18
N ASN A 9 -15.68 35.10 15.07
CA ASN A 9 -15.06 35.12 16.39
C ASN A 9 -15.56 33.92 17.22
N PRO A 10 -14.70 32.95 17.58
CA PRO A 10 -15.12 31.72 18.25
C PRO A 10 -15.58 31.91 19.71
N TYR A 11 -15.40 33.11 20.27
CA TYR A 11 -15.82 33.46 21.63
C TYR A 11 -17.04 34.39 21.65
N GLU A 12 -17.58 34.76 20.50
CA GLU A 12 -18.71 35.66 20.38
C GLU A 12 -20.03 34.88 20.45
N THR A 13 -20.53 34.70 21.67
CA THR A 13 -21.76 33.94 21.97
C THR A 13 -23.05 34.62 21.49
N LYS A 14 -22.97 35.86 21.00
CA LYS A 14 -24.12 36.63 20.51
C LYS A 14 -24.55 36.25 19.09
N ASN A 15 -23.65 35.65 18.32
CA ASN A 15 -23.88 35.15 16.96
C ASN A 15 -23.80 33.63 16.93
N THR A 16 -24.35 32.95 17.93
CA THR A 16 -24.36 31.50 17.99
C THR A 16 -25.30 30.97 16.91
N THR A 17 -24.76 30.65 15.74
CA THR A 17 -25.47 29.81 14.78
C THR A 17 -25.71 28.46 15.43
N ASP A 18 -26.94 27.92 15.38
CA ASP A 18 -27.29 26.57 15.87
C ASP A 18 -26.50 25.42 15.19
N SER A 19 -25.65 25.74 14.23
CA SER A 19 -24.80 24.79 13.51
C SER A 19 -23.46 24.58 14.20
N LEU A 20 -23.06 23.31 14.35
CA LEU A 20 -21.73 22.92 14.81
C LEU A 20 -20.67 23.27 13.74
N ILE A 21 -19.65 24.08 14.09
CA ILE A 21 -18.63 24.58 13.14
C ILE A 21 -17.24 24.05 13.53
N ASN A 22 -16.46 23.63 12.53
CA ASN A 22 -15.05 23.33 12.73
C ASN A 22 -14.24 24.63 12.84
N ILE A 23 -13.59 24.85 13.97
CA ILE A 23 -12.83 26.09 14.27
C ILE A 23 -11.65 26.29 13.31
N ALA A 24 -10.98 25.22 12.88
CA ALA A 24 -9.80 25.32 12.02
C ALA A 24 -10.14 25.57 10.55
N SER A 25 -11.28 25.06 10.08
CA SER A 25 -11.67 25.17 8.66
C SER A 25 -12.85 26.11 8.40
N GLY A 26 -13.56 26.58 9.43
CA GLY A 26 -14.80 27.36 9.31
C GLY A 26 -15.97 26.59 8.71
N VAL A 27 -15.84 25.27 8.51
CA VAL A 27 -16.86 24.45 7.83
C VAL A 27 -17.96 24.04 8.80
N LYS A 28 -19.22 24.27 8.39
CA LYS A 28 -20.41 23.82 9.11
C LYS A 28 -20.59 22.31 8.98
N ALA A 29 -20.93 21.64 10.07
CA ALA A 29 -21.29 20.22 10.08
C ALA A 29 -22.62 20.00 9.35
N SER A 30 -22.73 18.89 8.63
CA SER A 30 -24.01 18.37 8.17
C SER A 30 -24.79 17.76 9.33
N ASP A 31 -26.11 17.70 9.23
CA ASP A 31 -27.01 17.22 10.29
C ASP A 31 -26.62 15.83 10.81
N ASP A 32 -26.20 14.93 9.91
CA ASP A 32 -25.77 13.57 10.24
C ASP A 32 -24.45 13.51 11.03
N ILE A 33 -23.55 14.48 10.84
CA ILE A 33 -22.31 14.61 11.63
C ILE A 33 -22.61 15.29 12.96
N THR A 34 -23.51 16.27 12.97
CA THR A 34 -23.95 16.97 14.19
C THR A 34 -24.59 15.97 15.16
N GLU A 35 -25.53 15.15 14.69
CA GLU A 35 -26.16 14.11 15.49
C GLU A 35 -25.13 13.11 16.04
N ASP A 36 -24.23 12.60 15.19
CA ASP A 36 -23.21 11.63 15.60
C ASP A 36 -22.21 12.19 16.62
N ILE A 37 -21.85 13.48 16.53
CA ILE A 37 -20.94 14.12 17.49
C ILE A 37 -21.66 14.38 18.82
N LEU A 38 -22.89 14.89 18.79
CA LEU A 38 -23.66 15.20 20.00
C LEU A 38 -24.08 13.94 20.76
N SER A 39 -24.42 12.86 20.05
CA SER A 39 -24.82 11.57 20.64
C SER A 39 -23.65 10.60 20.86
N ALA A 40 -22.41 11.02 20.65
CA ALA A 40 -21.23 10.15 20.74
C ALA A 40 -21.07 9.50 22.12
N GLU A 41 -21.32 10.27 23.18
CA GLU A 41 -21.24 9.79 24.56
C GLU A 41 -22.32 8.75 24.85
N GLU A 42 -23.58 9.05 24.52
CA GLU A 42 -24.71 8.15 24.72
C GLU A 42 -24.53 6.84 23.94
N LYS A 43 -24.10 6.92 22.68
CA LYS A 43 -23.78 5.74 21.85
C LYS A 43 -22.66 4.90 22.46
N GLY A 44 -21.67 5.54 23.08
CA GLY A 44 -20.59 4.86 23.81
C GLY A 44 -21.08 4.15 25.07
N ALA A 45 -21.92 4.81 25.86
CA ALA A 45 -22.51 4.24 27.08
C ALA A 45 -23.42 3.05 26.78
N ASN A 46 -24.21 3.13 25.72
CA ASN A 46 -25.06 2.03 25.25
C ASN A 46 -24.21 0.84 24.79
N ALA A 47 -23.16 1.07 23.97
CA ALA A 47 -22.26 0.01 23.53
C ALA A 47 -21.54 -0.69 24.69
N PHE A 48 -21.15 0.07 25.72
CA PHE A 48 -20.57 -0.48 26.94
C PHE A 48 -21.57 -1.36 27.70
N SER A 49 -22.79 -0.87 27.89
CA SER A 49 -23.84 -1.60 28.59
C SER A 49 -24.19 -2.92 27.88
N SER A 50 -24.31 -2.90 26.55
CA SER A 50 -24.50 -4.10 25.74
C SER A 50 -23.35 -5.08 25.90
N PHE A 51 -22.10 -4.62 25.88
CA PHE A 51 -20.93 -5.49 26.09
C PHE A 51 -20.97 -6.19 27.46
N VAL A 52 -21.26 -5.45 28.53
CA VAL A 52 -21.36 -6.02 29.88
C VAL A 52 -22.46 -7.08 29.92
N GLN A 53 -23.63 -6.78 29.38
CA GLN A 53 -24.76 -7.70 29.41
C GLN A 53 -24.50 -8.97 28.57
N GLU A 54 -24.02 -8.82 27.34
CA GLU A 54 -23.84 -9.93 26.37
C GLU A 54 -22.64 -10.82 26.69
N ARG A 55 -21.55 -10.24 27.19
CA ARG A 55 -20.28 -10.97 27.37
C ARG A 55 -19.95 -11.30 28.81
N LEU A 56 -20.37 -10.47 29.78
CA LEU A 56 -20.04 -10.67 31.19
C LEU A 56 -21.18 -11.30 31.98
N CYS A 57 -22.43 -10.93 31.67
CA CYS A 57 -23.59 -11.40 32.44
C CYS A 57 -24.31 -12.61 31.84
N SER A 58 -24.54 -12.64 30.52
CA SER A 58 -25.39 -13.67 29.90
C SER A 58 -24.63 -14.85 29.28
N SER A 59 -23.29 -14.79 29.22
CA SER A 59 -22.41 -15.77 28.53
C SER A 59 -22.88 -16.16 27.13
N GLN A 60 -23.67 -15.32 26.45
CA GLN A 60 -24.20 -15.59 25.11
C GLN A 60 -23.10 -15.55 24.04
N THR A 61 -22.02 -14.81 24.30
CA THR A 61 -20.87 -14.71 23.42
C THR A 61 -19.58 -14.79 24.21
N ASP A 62 -18.56 -15.46 23.65
CA ASP A 62 -17.23 -15.50 24.23
C ASP A 62 -16.63 -14.09 24.35
N LEU A 63 -15.66 -13.92 25.25
CA LEU A 63 -15.00 -12.63 25.48
C LEU A 63 -14.06 -12.22 24.33
N TYR A 64 -13.44 -13.21 23.68
CA TYR A 64 -12.33 -13.04 22.73
C TYR A 64 -12.68 -12.59 21.29
N PRO A 65 -13.91 -12.76 20.75
CA PRO A 65 -14.27 -12.21 19.45
C PRO A 65 -14.08 -10.69 19.38
N PRO A 66 -13.69 -10.13 18.22
CA PRO A 66 -13.52 -8.69 18.06
C PRO A 66 -14.79 -7.91 18.42
N LEU A 67 -14.63 -6.73 19.03
CA LEU A 67 -15.75 -5.79 19.16
C LEU A 67 -15.96 -5.03 17.86
N ALA A 68 -17.23 -4.93 17.44
CA ALA A 68 -17.59 -4.08 16.32
C ALA A 68 -17.30 -2.61 16.68
N LYS A 69 -16.65 -1.90 15.75
CA LYS A 69 -16.34 -0.49 15.94
C LYS A 69 -17.56 0.37 15.66
N THR A 70 -17.97 1.20 16.62
CA THR A 70 -19.01 2.22 16.43
C THR A 70 -18.52 3.27 15.43
N SER A 71 -19.04 3.26 14.20
CA SER A 71 -18.52 4.04 13.08
C SER A 71 -19.06 5.47 13.03
N LEU A 72 -18.83 6.25 14.09
CA LEU A 72 -19.29 7.65 14.19
C LEU A 72 -18.75 8.52 13.05
N LYS A 73 -19.62 9.34 12.47
CA LYS A 73 -19.24 10.39 11.51
C LYS A 73 -18.66 11.58 12.27
N THR A 74 -17.60 12.16 11.71
CA THR A 74 -16.92 13.33 12.27
C THR A 74 -16.61 14.29 11.13
N PHE A 75 -16.16 15.52 11.43
CA PHE A 75 -15.68 16.49 10.43
C PHE A 75 -14.63 15.94 9.46
N ARG A 76 -13.94 14.85 9.81
CA ARG A 76 -13.03 14.14 8.89
C ARG A 76 -13.72 13.56 7.66
N LYS A 77 -15.01 13.20 7.75
CA LYS A 77 -15.81 12.70 6.61
C LYS A 77 -16.32 13.84 5.71
N LEU A 78 -16.46 15.06 6.24
CA LEU A 78 -16.78 16.27 5.44
C LEU A 78 -15.64 16.61 4.48
N VAL A 79 -14.40 16.47 4.95
CA VAL A 79 -13.23 16.58 4.09
C VAL A 79 -13.08 15.26 3.35
N ASN A 80 -13.72 15.15 2.18
CA ASN A 80 -13.36 14.17 1.17
C ASN A 80 -11.95 14.46 0.64
N SER A 81 -10.92 14.39 1.50
CA SER A 81 -9.59 14.14 1.01
C SER A 81 -9.69 12.76 0.41
N LYS A 82 -9.78 12.68 -0.92
CA LYS A 82 -9.39 11.47 -1.64
C LYS A 82 -8.03 11.12 -1.05
N LYS A 83 -7.99 10.11 -0.18
CA LYS A 83 -6.73 9.49 0.20
C LYS A 83 -6.29 8.76 -1.06
N THR A 84 -5.74 9.48 -2.03
CA THR A 84 -4.75 8.87 -2.89
C THR A 84 -3.67 8.44 -1.90
N LYS A 85 -3.59 7.13 -1.63
CA LYS A 85 -2.32 6.52 -1.27
C LYS A 85 -1.38 7.09 -2.33
N GLY A 86 -0.51 8.03 -1.95
CA GLY A 86 0.37 8.68 -2.90
C GLY A 86 1.12 7.57 -3.61
N THR A 87 0.71 7.28 -4.84
CA THR A 87 1.43 6.33 -5.67
C THR A 87 2.80 6.95 -5.92
N THR A 88 3.81 6.14 -6.19
CA THR A 88 5.16 6.62 -6.52
C THR A 88 5.11 7.74 -7.59
N THR A 89 4.09 7.71 -8.45
CA THR A 89 3.75 8.74 -9.43
C THR A 89 3.46 10.12 -8.84
N ASP A 90 2.75 10.23 -7.71
CA ASP A 90 2.39 11.52 -7.09
C ASP A 90 3.63 12.21 -6.51
N VAL A 91 4.57 11.43 -5.98
CA VAL A 91 5.86 11.94 -5.49
C VAL A 91 6.70 12.45 -6.65
N VAL A 92 6.78 11.66 -7.73
CA VAL A 92 7.50 12.03 -8.96
C VAL A 92 6.92 13.31 -9.58
N ILE A 93 5.60 13.40 -9.75
CA ILE A 93 4.94 14.57 -10.33
C ILE A 93 5.17 15.81 -9.47
N LYS A 94 5.13 15.68 -8.14
CA LYS A 94 5.42 16.79 -7.22
C LYS A 94 6.87 17.24 -7.30
N ALA A 95 7.82 16.31 -7.41
CA ALA A 95 9.23 16.62 -7.55
C ALA A 95 9.50 17.35 -8.88
N ASP A 96 8.89 16.90 -9.97
CA ASP A 96 9.14 17.42 -11.31
C ASP A 96 8.30 18.66 -11.65
N ARG A 97 7.27 18.99 -10.87
CA ARG A 97 6.32 20.10 -11.15
C ARG A 97 7.02 21.43 -11.43
N GLY A 98 7.99 21.80 -10.59
CA GLY A 98 8.70 23.07 -10.73
C GLY A 98 9.54 23.12 -12.01
N LEU A 99 10.22 22.02 -12.31
CA LEU A 99 11.02 21.89 -13.53
C LEU A 99 10.13 21.88 -14.78
N PHE A 100 8.99 21.19 -14.73
CA PHE A 100 8.00 21.19 -15.81
C PHE A 100 7.47 22.59 -16.10
N ALA A 101 7.13 23.37 -15.06
CA ALA A 101 6.68 24.75 -15.23
C ALA A 101 7.74 25.63 -15.91
N ASN A 102 9.00 25.53 -15.47
CA ASN A 102 10.11 26.25 -16.08
C ASN A 102 10.33 25.83 -17.55
N MET A 103 10.23 24.54 -17.84
CA MET A 103 10.40 23.98 -19.18
C MET A 103 9.31 24.47 -20.14
N VAL A 104 8.04 24.54 -19.70
CA VAL A 104 6.95 25.11 -20.50
C VAL A 104 7.22 26.58 -20.86
N VAL A 105 7.67 27.38 -19.90
CA VAL A 105 8.03 28.80 -20.14
C VAL A 105 9.17 28.91 -21.16
N ILE A 106 10.22 28.11 -21.02
CA ILE A 106 11.36 28.09 -21.95
C ILE A 106 10.91 27.66 -23.35
N VAL A 107 10.08 26.61 -23.45
CA VAL A 107 9.57 26.11 -24.73
C VAL A 107 8.75 27.17 -25.45
N GLN A 108 7.88 27.89 -24.73
CA GLN A 108 7.12 29.01 -25.28
C GLN A 108 8.03 30.14 -25.75
N HIS A 109 9.00 30.56 -24.93
CA HIS A 109 9.92 31.64 -25.27
C HIS A 109 10.82 31.28 -26.47
N ARG A 110 11.27 30.03 -26.57
CA ARG A 110 12.18 29.55 -27.62
C ARG A 110 11.47 28.96 -28.84
N GLN A 111 10.14 28.98 -28.88
CA GLN A 111 9.32 28.42 -29.95
C GLN A 111 9.68 26.95 -30.29
N MET A 112 9.97 26.16 -29.25
CA MET A 112 10.34 24.75 -29.41
C MET A 112 9.12 23.85 -29.50
N ASN A 113 9.29 22.65 -30.03
CA ASN A 113 8.22 21.65 -30.01
C ASN A 113 8.12 20.99 -28.63
N VAL A 114 7.00 21.23 -27.93
CA VAL A 114 6.71 20.63 -26.61
C VAL A 114 6.82 19.11 -26.63
N LYS A 115 6.36 18.46 -27.71
CA LYS A 115 6.38 17.00 -27.85
C LYS A 115 7.80 16.44 -27.93
N GLU A 116 8.73 17.18 -28.51
CA GLU A 116 10.14 16.78 -28.60
C GLU A 116 10.84 16.96 -27.25
N VAL A 117 10.55 18.07 -26.59
CA VAL A 117 11.15 18.42 -25.30
C VAL A 117 10.72 17.45 -24.19
N LEU A 118 9.48 16.94 -24.23
CA LEU A 118 8.98 15.94 -23.28
C LEU A 118 9.40 14.48 -23.57
N GLN A 119 10.18 14.22 -24.62
CA GLN A 119 10.73 12.86 -24.87
C GLN A 119 11.92 12.53 -23.95
N TYR A 120 12.52 13.55 -23.33
CA TYR A 120 13.70 13.39 -22.50
C TYR A 120 13.32 13.35 -21.02
N PRO A 121 14.02 12.54 -20.19
CA PRO A 121 13.76 12.50 -18.76
C PRO A 121 14.10 13.85 -18.12
N LEU A 122 13.24 14.29 -17.21
CA LEU A 122 13.40 15.55 -16.48
C LEU A 122 14.49 15.46 -15.39
N GLY A 123 14.76 14.26 -14.88
CA GLY A 123 15.77 13.99 -13.87
C GLY A 123 17.05 13.36 -14.43
N PRO A 124 18.11 13.28 -13.62
CA PRO A 124 19.37 12.61 -13.98
C PRO A 124 19.19 11.11 -14.28
N LEU A 125 18.11 10.51 -13.79
CA LEU A 125 17.70 9.14 -14.04
C LEU A 125 16.25 9.14 -14.49
N SER A 126 15.96 8.37 -15.54
CA SER A 126 14.57 8.14 -15.95
C SER A 126 13.81 7.38 -14.86
N TRP A 127 12.59 7.83 -14.55
CA TRP A 127 11.68 7.13 -13.63
C TRP A 127 11.27 5.73 -14.11
N SER A 128 11.48 5.41 -15.39
CA SER A 128 11.35 4.04 -15.91
C SER A 128 12.47 3.10 -15.41
N LEU A 129 13.60 3.65 -14.97
CA LEU A 129 14.79 2.91 -14.55
C LEU A 129 15.10 3.03 -13.06
N ALA A 130 14.60 4.08 -12.40
CA ALA A 130 14.84 4.32 -10.99
C ALA A 130 13.58 4.75 -10.22
N THR A 131 13.53 4.41 -8.94
CA THR A 131 12.56 4.95 -7.96
C THR A 131 12.98 6.35 -7.49
N PRO A 132 12.10 7.14 -6.86
CA PRO A 132 12.44 8.45 -6.26
C PRO A 132 13.67 8.43 -5.35
N ASP A 133 13.88 7.34 -4.62
CA ASP A 133 15.05 7.19 -3.73
C ASP A 133 16.35 6.77 -4.47
N GLY A 134 16.36 6.78 -5.81
CA GLY A 134 17.51 6.37 -6.63
C GLY A 134 17.74 4.87 -6.76
N ALA A 135 16.93 4.02 -6.12
CA ALA A 135 17.02 2.57 -6.28
C ALA A 135 16.50 2.12 -7.67
N PRO A 136 16.93 0.97 -8.21
CA PRO A 136 16.45 0.48 -9.49
C PRO A 136 14.92 0.29 -9.52
N ALA A 137 14.29 0.72 -10.62
CA ALA A 137 12.87 0.55 -10.84
C ALA A 137 12.52 -0.92 -11.03
N ASN A 138 11.34 -1.30 -10.55
CA ASN A 138 10.90 -2.68 -10.59
C ASN A 138 10.19 -2.98 -11.89
N THR A 139 10.61 -4.03 -12.54
CA THR A 139 9.84 -4.61 -13.64
C THR A 139 8.75 -5.51 -13.08
N THR A 140 7.58 -5.46 -13.70
CA THR A 140 6.55 -6.48 -13.50
C THR A 140 7.12 -7.79 -14.05
N LYS A 141 7.09 -8.86 -13.27
CA LYS A 141 7.65 -10.16 -13.70
C LYS A 141 6.81 -10.86 -14.76
N ALA A 142 5.50 -10.61 -14.77
CA ALA A 142 4.55 -11.35 -15.59
C ALA A 142 4.76 -11.19 -17.12
N PRO A 143 4.99 -9.98 -17.67
CA PRO A 143 5.17 -9.81 -19.12
C PRO A 143 6.39 -10.56 -19.67
N PHE A 144 7.50 -10.55 -18.94
CA PHE A 144 8.71 -11.27 -19.35
C PHE A 144 8.50 -12.79 -19.36
N LEU A 145 7.72 -13.31 -18.41
CA LEU A 145 7.40 -14.74 -18.36
C LEU A 145 6.60 -15.16 -19.60
N TYR A 146 5.58 -14.39 -20.00
CA TYR A 146 4.81 -14.67 -21.21
C TYR A 146 5.68 -14.66 -22.48
N SER A 147 6.58 -13.68 -22.62
CA SER A 147 7.51 -13.65 -23.76
C SER A 147 8.49 -14.84 -23.74
N LEU A 148 8.89 -15.30 -22.55
CA LEU A 148 9.78 -16.46 -22.40
C LEU A 148 9.06 -17.77 -22.75
N GLU A 149 7.78 -17.90 -22.39
CA GLU A 149 6.94 -19.06 -22.72
C GLU A 149 6.75 -19.22 -24.23
N GLU A 150 6.68 -18.12 -24.99
CA GLU A 150 6.64 -18.16 -26.46
C GLU A 150 7.95 -18.64 -27.09
N LEU A 151 9.09 -18.36 -26.44
CA LEU A 151 10.44 -18.66 -26.94
C LEU A 151 10.97 -20.02 -26.48
N ALA A 152 10.49 -20.52 -25.34
CA ALA A 152 11.01 -21.73 -24.70
C ALA A 152 10.09 -22.92 -24.95
N LYS A 153 10.67 -24.06 -25.36
CA LYS A 153 9.96 -25.35 -25.27
C LYS A 153 9.86 -25.73 -23.78
N PRO A 154 8.67 -26.08 -23.27
CA PRO A 154 8.55 -26.52 -21.87
C PRO A 154 9.41 -27.77 -21.67
N ALA A 155 10.28 -27.76 -20.66
CA ALA A 155 10.97 -28.98 -20.26
C ALA A 155 9.98 -29.91 -19.56
N GLU A 156 10.20 -31.21 -19.70
CA GLU A 156 9.26 -32.26 -19.25
C GLU A 156 8.98 -32.24 -17.75
N THR A 157 9.85 -31.66 -16.91
CA THR A 157 9.60 -31.50 -15.48
C THR A 157 10.40 -30.34 -14.89
N PHE A 158 9.73 -29.27 -14.48
CA PHE A 158 10.32 -28.18 -13.71
C PHE A 158 9.70 -28.14 -12.32
N LEU A 159 10.52 -28.27 -11.27
CA LEU A 159 10.07 -28.13 -9.89
C LEU A 159 10.63 -26.82 -9.30
N GLN A 160 9.79 -25.82 -9.08
CA GLN A 160 10.22 -24.56 -8.47
C GLN A 160 10.39 -24.74 -6.95
N ARG A 161 11.45 -24.14 -6.38
CA ARG A 161 11.72 -24.18 -4.93
C ARG A 161 10.51 -23.78 -4.08
N ASN A 162 9.81 -22.72 -4.47
CA ASN A 162 8.70 -22.21 -3.67
C ASN A 162 7.53 -23.20 -3.64
N ASP A 163 7.25 -23.89 -4.74
CA ASP A 163 6.21 -24.91 -4.80
C ASP A 163 6.57 -26.10 -3.93
N LEU A 164 7.84 -26.53 -3.97
CA LEU A 164 8.34 -27.59 -3.10
C LEU A 164 8.22 -27.20 -1.61
N VAL A 165 8.64 -26.00 -1.24
CA VAL A 165 8.55 -25.53 0.15
C VAL A 165 7.10 -25.37 0.60
N GLN A 166 6.21 -24.88 -0.26
CA GLN A 166 4.78 -24.74 0.04
C GLN A 166 4.05 -26.09 0.13
N SER A 167 4.52 -27.11 -0.58
CA SER A 167 3.96 -28.46 -0.46
C SER A 167 4.27 -29.16 0.88
N ILE A 168 5.22 -28.63 1.66
CA ILE A 168 5.56 -29.16 2.99
C ILE A 168 4.46 -28.77 3.99
N LYS A 169 3.55 -29.70 4.28
CA LYS A 169 2.47 -29.51 5.26
C LYS A 169 2.96 -29.43 6.71
N THR A 170 4.08 -30.09 7.01
CA THR A 170 4.65 -30.14 8.36
C THR A 170 6.14 -29.91 8.29
N VAL A 171 6.60 -28.80 8.88
CA VAL A 171 8.01 -28.41 8.83
C VAL A 171 8.84 -29.39 9.66
N PRO A 172 9.84 -30.08 9.07
CA PRO A 172 10.67 -31.03 9.80
C PRO A 172 11.50 -30.33 10.89
N LYS A 173 11.67 -31.01 12.03
CA LYS A 173 12.36 -30.47 13.22
C LYS A 173 13.86 -30.20 13.02
N THR A 174 14.48 -30.85 12.04
CA THR A 174 15.90 -30.69 11.74
C THR A 174 16.13 -30.45 10.26
N PHE A 175 17.21 -29.71 9.94
CA PHE A 175 17.62 -29.47 8.57
C PHE A 175 17.92 -30.78 7.82
N ARG A 176 18.45 -31.79 8.50
CA ARG A 176 18.69 -33.12 7.93
C ARG A 176 17.40 -33.75 7.43
N CYS A 177 16.34 -33.75 8.26
CA CYS A 177 15.03 -34.30 7.89
C CYS A 177 14.43 -33.55 6.69
N LEU A 178 14.56 -32.22 6.66
CA LEU A 178 14.14 -31.39 5.54
C LEU A 178 14.89 -31.73 4.25
N ALA A 179 16.22 -31.85 4.31
CA ALA A 179 17.05 -32.20 3.16
C ALA A 179 16.69 -33.59 2.60
N THR A 180 16.51 -34.60 3.47
CA THR A 180 16.07 -35.93 3.04
C THR A 180 14.68 -35.93 2.43
N TYR A 181 13.76 -35.12 2.95
CA TYR A 181 12.41 -34.98 2.39
C TYR A 181 12.46 -34.37 0.98
N VAL A 182 13.17 -33.24 0.81
CA VAL A 182 13.36 -32.56 -0.48
C VAL A 182 13.98 -33.50 -1.52
N LEU A 183 15.04 -34.22 -1.15
CA LEU A 183 15.69 -35.19 -2.03
C LEU A 183 14.77 -36.39 -2.36
N GLY A 184 13.92 -36.80 -1.42
CA GLY A 184 12.91 -37.83 -1.64
C GLY A 184 11.87 -37.41 -2.68
N VAL A 185 11.36 -36.18 -2.57
CA VAL A 185 10.41 -35.61 -3.55
C VAL A 185 11.04 -35.50 -4.93
N LEU A 186 12.29 -35.05 -5.03
CA LEU A 186 13.00 -34.96 -6.31
C LEU A 186 13.14 -36.34 -6.99
N LYS A 187 13.38 -37.40 -6.21
CA LYS A 187 13.43 -38.78 -6.72
C LYS A 187 12.07 -39.31 -7.16
N SER A 188 10.99 -38.93 -6.49
CA SER A 188 9.64 -39.44 -6.81
C SER A 188 8.96 -38.72 -7.97
N THR A 189 9.42 -37.53 -8.34
CA THR A 189 8.74 -36.70 -9.36
C THR A 189 9.05 -37.15 -10.80
N SER A 190 9.98 -38.07 -11.00
CA SER A 190 10.32 -38.53 -12.36
C SER A 190 10.56 -40.04 -12.42
N ASN A 191 9.92 -40.69 -13.39
CA ASN A 191 10.10 -42.11 -13.72
C ASN A 191 11.46 -42.33 -14.42
N ASN A 192 12.54 -42.27 -13.64
CA ASN A 192 13.93 -42.47 -14.08
C ASN A 192 14.44 -41.37 -15.04
N PRO A 193 14.60 -40.12 -14.56
CA PRO A 193 15.16 -39.06 -15.37
C PRO A 193 16.64 -39.33 -15.62
N ALA A 194 17.11 -39.07 -16.85
CA ALA A 194 18.54 -39.01 -17.12
C ALA A 194 19.25 -37.91 -16.29
N ARG A 195 18.50 -36.86 -15.88
CA ARG A 195 18.99 -35.75 -15.09
C ARG A 195 17.85 -34.98 -14.41
N THR A 196 18.06 -34.57 -13.16
CA THR A 196 17.16 -33.66 -12.43
C THR A 196 17.96 -32.46 -11.95
N ASP A 197 17.58 -31.26 -12.40
CA ASP A 197 18.23 -30.01 -12.00
C ASP A 197 17.39 -29.27 -10.96
N LEU A 198 17.99 -28.97 -9.80
CA LEU A 198 17.38 -28.15 -8.76
C LEU A 198 17.86 -26.70 -8.90
N VAL A 199 17.01 -25.84 -9.42
CA VAL A 199 17.33 -24.42 -9.61
C VAL A 199 16.97 -23.63 -8.36
N MET A 200 17.99 -23.19 -7.64
CA MET A 200 17.87 -22.28 -6.50
C MET A 200 18.09 -20.84 -6.96
N ASP A 201 17.39 -19.90 -6.34
CA ASP A 201 17.67 -18.48 -6.57
C ASP A 201 19.15 -18.17 -6.21
N GLN A 202 19.90 -17.63 -7.16
CA GLN A 202 21.19 -17.03 -6.89
C GLN A 202 21.04 -15.51 -6.70
N TYR A 203 21.76 -14.97 -5.72
CA TYR A 203 21.71 -13.56 -5.35
C TYR A 203 23.11 -12.96 -5.45
N PRO A 204 23.58 -12.59 -6.66
CA PRO A 204 24.84 -11.87 -6.80
C PRO A 204 24.77 -10.50 -6.09
N GLU A 205 25.92 -9.90 -5.80
CA GLU A 205 25.98 -8.65 -5.02
C GLU A 205 25.17 -7.51 -5.65
N LEU A 206 25.21 -7.37 -6.97
CA LEU A 206 24.50 -6.34 -7.74
C LEU A 206 23.05 -6.73 -8.10
N PHE A 207 22.40 -7.59 -7.33
CA PHE A 207 21.07 -8.08 -7.66
C PHE A 207 19.95 -7.12 -7.23
N ILE A 208 18.99 -6.85 -8.12
CA ILE A 208 17.87 -5.92 -7.90
C ILE A 208 17.01 -6.22 -6.65
N LYS A 209 16.97 -7.49 -6.19
CA LYS A 209 16.24 -7.84 -4.96
C LYS A 209 17.00 -7.51 -3.67
N ASN A 210 18.31 -7.27 -3.71
CA ASN A 210 19.11 -6.96 -2.51
C ASN A 210 18.66 -5.66 -1.82
N PRO A 211 18.56 -4.50 -2.50
CA PRO A 211 18.08 -3.27 -1.86
C PRO A 211 16.64 -3.39 -1.34
N LYS A 212 15.79 -4.19 -1.99
CA LYS A 212 14.43 -4.45 -1.48
C LYS A 212 14.41 -5.24 -0.19
N ARG A 213 15.26 -6.27 -0.08
CA ARG A 213 15.36 -7.09 1.12
C ARG A 213 15.82 -6.25 2.30
N ALA A 214 16.78 -5.35 2.07
CA ALA A 214 17.19 -4.36 3.06
C ALA A 214 15.99 -3.51 3.49
N LYS A 215 15.22 -2.93 2.55
CA LYS A 215 14.00 -2.13 2.87
C LYS A 215 12.94 -2.92 3.65
N ARG A 216 12.70 -4.20 3.32
CA ARG A 216 11.73 -5.05 4.04
C ARG A 216 12.21 -5.40 5.44
N GLY A 217 13.50 -5.68 5.59
CA GLY A 217 14.13 -5.99 6.87
C GLY A 217 14.08 -4.82 7.85
N THR A 218 14.20 -3.58 7.37
CA THR A 218 14.12 -2.37 8.20
C THR A 218 12.69 -1.90 8.51
N SER A 219 11.71 -2.21 7.65
CA SER A 219 10.34 -1.69 7.81
C SER A 219 9.40 -2.62 8.57
N GLY A 220 9.77 -3.89 8.80
CA GLY A 220 8.91 -4.88 9.46
C GLY A 220 7.62 -5.22 8.70
N VAL A 221 7.47 -4.74 7.46
CA VAL A 221 6.31 -5.01 6.61
C VAL A 221 6.63 -6.25 5.77
N LEU A 222 5.94 -7.34 6.08
CA LEU A 222 5.83 -8.54 5.22
C LEU A 222 5.09 -8.21 3.93
#